data_AF-A0A935X056-F1
#
_entry.id   AF-A0A935X056-F1
#
_cell.length_a   1.000
_cell.length_b   1.000
_cell.length_c   1.000
_cell.angle_alpha   90.00
_cell.angle_beta   90.00
_cell.angle_gamma   90.00
#
_symmetry.space_group_name_H-M   'P 1'
#
loop_
_entity.id
_entity.type
_entity.pdbx_description
1 polymer ?
#
loop_
_entity_poly.entity_id
_entity_poly.type
_entity_poly.pdbx_seq_one_letter_code
_entity_poly.pdbx_strand_id
1 'polypeptide(L)'
;MMITTTLITTLLVSAGIGGQAESPADKLVGPMHLVIRMDEDLFTLFSALNALGYARETTHGGPPLEASVFHPIRARVREAVQKASRTGSAKTLRDLVSAHPEPIEVYAEAVLAGARGVAPSSRAAALLELVPTLSKFREEAGLGALFDELAEEQRTLAKRLMKDAGKDLEAASKIVGESVVFPSGTVVLPNWLDAQDEVRVVATAGERYLIVGAADRPARRSILLMAIRPRARSWIDAGFRGAKKFQSDWSSLSRGSAVVKRFGDPRAYLSEVLAQAIAHRAMTNNNAEEDEAFIEATNRQGLPWTRSALAILDASAKNPGEKLADMLPSLLARHGPAR
;
A
#
# COMPACT_ATOMS: atom_id res chain seq x y z
N MET A 1 -37.48 26.09 53.17
CA MET A 1 -36.09 26.30 53.58
C MET A 1 -35.39 24.95 53.48
N MET A 2 -34.79 24.66 52.33
CA MET A 2 -34.29 23.33 51.97
C MET A 2 -32.77 23.28 52.17
N ILE A 3 -32.32 22.24 52.87
CA ILE A 3 -30.91 21.95 53.16
C ILE A 3 -30.36 21.11 52.01
N THR A 4 -29.29 21.59 51.39
CA THR A 4 -28.56 20.94 50.30
C THR A 4 -27.48 20.03 50.90
N THR A 5 -27.56 18.72 50.64
CA THR A 5 -26.50 17.76 50.97
C THR A 5 -25.81 17.34 49.68
N THR A 6 -24.54 17.72 49.53
CA THR A 6 -23.68 17.35 48.40
C THR A 6 -23.09 15.95 48.62
N LEU A 7 -23.43 14.98 47.77
CA LEU A 7 -22.76 13.68 47.71
C LEU A 7 -21.69 13.72 46.62
N ILE A 8 -20.43 13.48 47.01
CA ILE A 8 -19.30 13.28 46.11
C ILE A 8 -19.24 11.79 45.78
N THR A 9 -19.52 11.42 44.53
CA THR A 9 -19.36 10.05 44.04
C THR A 9 -17.99 9.90 43.40
N THR A 10 -17.08 9.24 44.10
CA THR A 10 -15.76 8.83 43.60
C THR A 10 -15.94 7.66 42.62
N LEU A 11 -15.70 7.88 41.33
CA LEU A 11 -15.62 6.81 40.33
C LEU A 11 -14.25 6.13 40.42
N LEU A 12 -14.21 4.91 40.93
CA LEU A 12 -13.08 4.01 40.73
C LEU A 12 -13.06 3.56 39.26
N VAL A 13 -12.03 3.95 38.52
CA VAL A 13 -11.68 3.35 37.23
C VAL A 13 -10.86 2.09 37.52
N SER A 14 -11.50 0.93 37.40
CA SER A 14 -10.83 -0.36 37.39
C SER A 14 -10.03 -0.52 36.08
N ALA A 15 -8.71 -0.52 36.19
CA ALA A 15 -7.80 -0.92 35.12
C ALA A 15 -7.96 -2.43 34.86
N GLY A 16 -8.81 -2.77 33.90
CA GLY A 16 -8.98 -4.13 33.38
C GLY A 16 -7.96 -4.42 32.28
N ILE A 17 -7.18 -5.48 32.49
CA ILE A 17 -6.21 -6.10 31.60
C ILE A 17 -6.82 -6.30 30.20
N GLY A 18 -6.10 -5.84 29.17
CA GLY A 18 -6.53 -5.82 27.78
C GLY A 18 -6.87 -7.21 27.22
N GLY A 19 -8.16 -7.51 27.16
CA GLY A 19 -8.69 -8.41 26.15
C GLY A 19 -8.64 -7.71 24.81
N GLN A 20 -7.85 -8.22 23.87
CA GLN A 20 -8.06 -7.92 22.46
C GLN A 20 -9.50 -8.30 22.14
N ALA A 21 -10.39 -7.32 22.00
CA ALA A 21 -11.69 -7.54 21.39
C ALA A 21 -11.41 -8.26 20.05
N GLU A 22 -12.02 -9.44 19.87
CA GLU A 22 -11.92 -10.17 18.61
C GLU A 22 -12.26 -9.18 17.50
N SER A 23 -11.26 -8.84 16.68
CA SER A 23 -11.51 -8.01 15.53
C SER A 23 -12.55 -8.73 14.66
N PRO A 24 -13.48 -7.99 14.02
CA PRO A 24 -14.44 -8.55 13.07
C PRO A 24 -13.76 -9.57 12.15
N ALA A 25 -14.44 -10.66 11.77
CA ALA A 25 -13.81 -11.78 11.08
C ALA A 25 -13.03 -11.38 9.80
N ASP A 26 -13.41 -10.25 9.21
CA ASP A 26 -12.88 -9.59 8.02
C ASP A 26 -11.74 -8.59 8.29
N LYS A 27 -11.50 -8.19 9.54
CA LYS A 27 -10.52 -7.18 9.93
C LYS A 27 -9.43 -7.77 10.84
N LEU A 28 -8.17 -7.49 10.51
CA LEU A 28 -7.01 -7.83 11.32
C LEU A 28 -6.29 -6.54 11.72
N VAL A 29 -6.04 -6.38 13.01
CA VAL A 29 -5.22 -5.28 13.55
C VAL A 29 -3.92 -5.87 14.07
N GLY A 30 -2.82 -5.52 13.42
CA GLY A 30 -1.48 -6.02 13.69
C GLY A 30 -0.62 -5.05 14.48
N PRO A 31 0.67 -5.40 14.67
CA PRO A 31 1.64 -4.49 15.26
C PRO A 31 1.77 -3.20 14.45
N MET A 32 2.31 -2.15 15.07
CA MET A 32 2.59 -0.86 14.42
C MET A 32 1.36 -0.22 13.75
N HIS A 33 0.16 -0.50 14.27
CA HIS A 33 -1.14 -0.03 13.75
C HIS A 33 -1.47 -0.47 12.31
N LEU A 34 -0.83 -1.55 11.82
CA LEU A 34 -1.18 -2.13 10.52
C LEU A 34 -2.60 -2.70 10.57
N VAL A 35 -3.49 -2.19 9.73
CA VAL A 35 -4.86 -2.71 9.58
C VAL A 35 -4.97 -3.39 8.23
N ILE A 36 -5.33 -4.67 8.22
CA ILE A 36 -5.65 -5.44 7.02
C ILE A 36 -7.14 -5.78 7.04
N ARG A 37 -7.87 -5.51 5.96
CA ARG A 37 -9.29 -5.87 5.82
C ARG A 37 -9.51 -6.66 4.54
N MET A 38 -10.24 -7.76 4.65
CA MET A 38 -10.80 -8.48 3.49
C MET A 38 -12.13 -7.81 3.16
N ASP A 39 -12.29 -7.34 1.93
CA ASP A 39 -13.40 -6.44 1.57
C ASP A 39 -14.22 -7.07 0.44
N GLU A 40 -15.47 -7.43 0.75
CA GLU A 40 -16.36 -8.12 -0.18
C GLU A 40 -16.78 -7.23 -1.36
N ASP A 41 -16.93 -5.93 -1.15
CA ASP A 41 -17.28 -4.99 -2.21
C ASP A 41 -16.15 -4.89 -3.23
N LEU A 42 -14.90 -4.82 -2.74
CA LEU A 42 -13.72 -4.86 -3.59
C LEU A 42 -13.58 -6.21 -4.31
N PHE A 43 -13.80 -7.32 -3.60
CA PHE A 43 -13.82 -8.66 -4.19
C PHE A 43 -14.87 -8.77 -5.31
N THR A 44 -16.06 -8.19 -5.11
CA THR A 44 -17.15 -8.16 -6.09
C THR A 44 -16.76 -7.36 -7.32
N LEU A 45 -16.18 -6.16 -7.15
CA LEU A 45 -15.69 -5.34 -8.25
C LEU A 45 -14.67 -6.12 -9.11
N PHE A 46 -13.64 -6.69 -8.49
CA PHE A 46 -12.60 -7.41 -9.24
C PHE A 46 -13.10 -8.72 -9.84
N SER A 47 -14.07 -9.39 -9.21
CA SER A 47 -14.75 -10.55 -9.79
C SER A 47 -15.51 -10.17 -11.06
N ALA A 48 -16.26 -9.08 -11.02
CA ALA A 48 -16.98 -8.54 -12.18
C ALA A 48 -16.03 -8.15 -13.31
N LEU A 49 -14.98 -7.39 -13.01
CA LEU A 49 -13.97 -6.99 -14.00
C LEU A 49 -13.29 -8.21 -14.64
N ASN A 50 -12.92 -9.21 -13.83
CA ASN A 50 -12.34 -10.46 -14.32
C ASN A 50 -13.29 -11.26 -15.23
N ALA A 51 -14.60 -11.24 -14.93
CA ALA A 51 -15.65 -11.87 -15.72
C ALA A 51 -15.86 -11.16 -17.07
N LEU A 52 -15.66 -9.84 -17.11
CA LEU A 52 -15.70 -9.04 -18.33
C LEU A 52 -14.44 -9.18 -19.20
N GLY A 53 -13.45 -9.94 -18.76
CA GLY A 53 -12.19 -10.11 -19.46
C GLY A 53 -11.20 -8.95 -19.25
N TYR A 54 -11.44 -8.08 -18.27
CA TYR A 54 -10.46 -7.08 -17.88
C TYR A 54 -9.24 -7.80 -17.28
N ALA A 55 -8.12 -7.72 -17.98
CA ALA A 55 -6.81 -8.19 -17.52
C ALA A 55 -5.78 -7.17 -18.03
N ARG A 56 -4.74 -6.88 -17.27
CA ARG A 56 -3.65 -5.99 -17.71
C ARG A 56 -3.00 -6.45 -19.03
N GLU A 57 -3.12 -7.74 -19.35
CA GLU A 57 -2.81 -8.37 -20.63
C GLU A 57 -3.49 -7.69 -21.84
N THR A 58 -4.68 -7.11 -21.69
CA THR A 58 -5.44 -6.50 -22.79
C THR A 58 -5.00 -5.07 -23.11
N THR A 59 -4.15 -4.46 -22.27
CA THR A 59 -3.81 -3.02 -22.36
C THR A 59 -2.41 -2.74 -22.92
N HIS A 60 -1.54 -3.75 -23.06
CA HIS A 60 -0.16 -3.61 -23.57
C HIS A 60 0.08 -4.75 -24.56
N GLY A 61 0.25 -4.52 -25.87
CA GLY A 61 1.54 -4.20 -26.49
C GLY A 61 2.31 -5.49 -26.84
N GLY A 62 2.85 -5.63 -28.05
CA GLY A 62 3.39 -6.91 -28.58
C GLY A 62 4.53 -7.57 -27.76
N PRO A 63 4.80 -8.87 -28.01
CA PRO A 63 5.65 -9.72 -27.17
C PRO A 63 7.17 -9.46 -27.25
N PRO A 64 7.94 -9.95 -26.24
CA PRO A 64 7.46 -10.65 -25.05
C PRO A 64 7.26 -9.67 -23.88
N LEU A 65 6.00 -9.45 -23.48
CA LEU A 65 5.68 -8.91 -22.16
C LEU A 65 5.74 -10.05 -21.16
N GLU A 66 6.31 -9.81 -19.97
CA GLU A 66 6.16 -10.73 -18.84
C GLU A 66 4.65 -10.88 -18.57
N ALA A 67 4.11 -12.07 -18.79
CA ALA A 67 2.70 -12.34 -18.54
C ALA A 67 2.41 -12.11 -17.05
N SER A 68 1.36 -11.35 -16.75
CA SER A 68 0.95 -11.13 -15.37
C SER A 68 0.67 -12.46 -14.68
N VAL A 69 1.30 -12.69 -13.53
CA VAL A 69 1.06 -13.89 -12.73
C VAL A 69 -0.09 -13.62 -11.77
N PHE A 70 -1.02 -14.56 -11.65
CA PHE A 70 -2.20 -14.43 -10.80
C PHE A 70 -2.25 -15.52 -9.72
N HIS A 71 -2.99 -15.27 -8.64
CA HIS A 71 -3.24 -16.29 -7.62
C HIS A 71 -4.22 -17.37 -8.13
N PRO A 72 -4.11 -18.64 -7.70
CA PRO A 72 -5.08 -19.69 -8.03
C PRO A 72 -6.54 -19.34 -7.65
N ILE A 73 -6.75 -18.55 -6.59
CA ILE A 73 -8.08 -18.02 -6.21
C ILE A 73 -8.76 -17.34 -7.40
N ARG A 74 -8.03 -16.57 -8.22
CA ARG A 74 -8.59 -15.88 -9.39
C ARG A 74 -9.17 -16.86 -10.40
N ALA A 75 -8.51 -18.00 -10.63
CA ALA A 75 -9.01 -19.01 -11.56
C ALA A 75 -10.33 -19.62 -11.07
N ARG A 76 -10.40 -19.98 -9.78
CA ARG A 76 -11.63 -20.48 -9.13
C ARG A 76 -12.77 -19.47 -9.24
N VAL A 77 -12.49 -18.20 -8.97
CA VAL A 77 -13.50 -17.13 -9.08
C VAL A 77 -13.95 -16.96 -10.52
N ARG A 78 -13.04 -16.95 -11.50
CA ARG A 78 -13.38 -16.86 -12.92
C ARG A 78 -14.27 -17.99 -13.40
N GLU A 79 -13.98 -19.22 -12.98
CA GLU A 79 -14.80 -20.40 -13.28
C GLU A 79 -16.21 -20.26 -12.69
N ALA A 80 -16.30 -19.87 -11.41
CA ALA A 80 -17.57 -19.69 -10.72
C ALA A 80 -18.45 -18.59 -11.38
N VAL A 81 -17.86 -17.45 -11.76
CA VAL A 81 -18.62 -16.33 -12.35
C VAL A 81 -18.89 -16.50 -13.85
N GLN A 82 -18.31 -17.50 -14.52
CA GLN A 82 -18.50 -17.72 -15.96
C GLN A 82 -19.96 -17.99 -16.34
N LYS A 83 -20.74 -18.59 -15.43
CA LYS A 83 -22.17 -18.80 -15.64
C LYS A 83 -22.95 -17.47 -15.55
N ALA A 84 -22.55 -16.60 -14.62
CA ALA A 84 -23.17 -15.29 -14.41
C ALA A 84 -22.75 -14.24 -15.45
N SER A 85 -21.61 -14.40 -16.11
CA SER A 85 -21.20 -13.50 -17.21
C SER A 85 -22.14 -13.53 -18.42
N ARG A 86 -23.07 -14.50 -18.46
CA ARG A 86 -24.11 -14.66 -19.48
C ARG A 86 -25.45 -14.03 -19.09
N THR A 87 -25.57 -13.42 -17.91
CA THR A 87 -26.81 -12.79 -17.44
C THR A 87 -26.93 -11.33 -17.86
N GLY A 88 -28.09 -10.71 -17.57
CA GLY A 88 -28.37 -9.31 -17.90
C GLY A 88 -27.47 -8.32 -17.15
N SER A 89 -27.14 -8.57 -15.88
CA SER A 89 -26.29 -7.67 -15.09
C SER A 89 -24.87 -7.55 -15.66
N ALA A 90 -24.30 -8.65 -16.18
CA ALA A 90 -22.98 -8.64 -16.82
C ALA A 90 -22.97 -7.78 -18.10
N LYS A 91 -24.06 -7.75 -18.87
CA LYS A 91 -24.20 -6.85 -20.01
C LYS A 91 -24.25 -5.40 -19.56
N THR A 92 -25.08 -5.07 -18.57
CA THR A 92 -25.16 -3.71 -18.03
C THR A 92 -23.82 -3.23 -17.47
N LEU A 93 -23.09 -4.09 -16.74
CA LEU A 93 -21.74 -3.78 -16.27
C LEU A 93 -20.78 -3.50 -17.43
N ARG A 94 -20.83 -4.31 -18.51
CA ARG A 94 -20.01 -4.08 -19.70
C ARG A 94 -20.30 -2.72 -20.32
N ASP A 95 -21.58 -2.39 -20.50
CA ASP A 95 -22.01 -1.13 -21.11
C ASP A 95 -21.58 0.08 -20.26
N LEU A 96 -21.71 -0.01 -18.92
CA LEU A 96 -21.20 1.01 -17.99
C LEU A 96 -19.68 1.17 -18.07
N VAL A 97 -18.92 0.07 -18.05
CA VAL A 97 -17.46 0.12 -18.12
C VAL A 97 -16.99 0.69 -19.46
N SER A 98 -17.66 0.34 -20.56
CA SER A 98 -17.38 0.91 -21.88
C SER A 98 -17.70 2.40 -21.97
N ALA A 99 -18.76 2.86 -21.30
CA ALA A 99 -19.10 4.29 -21.24
C ALA A 99 -18.13 5.11 -20.38
N HIS A 100 -17.46 4.47 -19.41
CA HIS A 100 -16.55 5.13 -18.47
C HIS A 100 -15.16 4.46 -18.43
N PRO A 101 -14.27 4.66 -19.43
CA PRO A 101 -12.96 4.00 -19.50
C PRO A 101 -11.96 4.60 -18.49
N GLU A 102 -12.25 4.44 -17.20
CA GLU A 102 -11.51 4.99 -16.08
C GLU A 102 -10.46 3.99 -15.53
N PRO A 103 -9.40 4.47 -14.85
CA PRO A 103 -8.49 3.61 -14.10
C PRO A 103 -9.24 2.82 -13.00
N ILE A 104 -8.78 1.59 -12.70
CA ILE A 104 -9.37 0.73 -11.67
C ILE A 104 -9.47 1.45 -10.32
N GLU A 105 -8.53 2.35 -10.01
CA GLU A 105 -8.52 3.14 -8.78
C GLU A 105 -9.79 3.97 -8.61
N VAL A 106 -10.34 4.51 -9.70
CA VAL A 106 -11.58 5.31 -9.70
C VAL A 106 -12.79 4.42 -9.45
N TYR A 107 -12.81 3.23 -10.05
CA TYR A 107 -13.83 2.21 -9.79
C TYR A 107 -13.82 1.74 -8.33
N ALA A 108 -12.63 1.43 -7.80
CA ALA A 108 -12.45 1.03 -6.42
C ALA A 108 -12.85 2.15 -5.46
N GLU A 109 -12.52 3.41 -5.78
CA GLU A 109 -12.98 4.56 -5.00
C GLU A 109 -14.50 4.65 -4.95
N ALA A 110 -15.18 4.54 -6.10
CA ALA A 110 -16.63 4.63 -6.17
C ALA A 110 -17.32 3.52 -5.36
N VAL A 111 -16.82 2.29 -5.46
CA VAL A 111 -17.33 1.14 -4.72
C VAL A 111 -17.11 1.29 -3.22
N LEU A 112 -15.89 1.62 -2.80
CA LEU A 112 -15.57 1.81 -1.39
C LEU A 112 -16.32 3.01 -0.79
N ALA A 113 -16.40 4.13 -1.52
CA ALA A 113 -17.13 5.31 -1.06
C ALA A 113 -18.63 5.04 -0.92
N GLY A 114 -19.25 4.43 -1.93
CA GLY A 114 -20.67 4.08 -1.92
C GLY A 114 -21.02 3.11 -0.80
N ALA A 115 -20.22 2.06 -0.62
CA ALA A 115 -20.47 1.04 0.39
C ALA A 115 -20.19 1.53 1.83
N ARG A 116 -19.46 2.63 2.01
CA ARG A 116 -19.23 3.27 3.32
C ARG A 116 -20.04 4.55 3.53
N GLY A 117 -20.89 4.93 2.58
CA GLY A 117 -21.75 6.11 2.68
C GLY A 117 -20.97 7.43 2.77
N VAL A 118 -19.76 7.49 2.19
CA VAL A 118 -18.92 8.69 2.16
C VAL A 118 -18.91 9.32 0.77
N ALA A 119 -18.67 10.63 0.71
CA ALA A 119 -18.61 11.34 -0.56
C ALA A 119 -17.38 10.89 -1.38
N PRO A 120 -17.56 10.43 -2.64
CA PRO A 120 -16.45 10.17 -3.55
C PRO A 120 -15.91 11.47 -4.16
N SER A 121 -14.76 11.39 -4.82
CA SER A 121 -14.27 12.43 -5.73
C SER A 121 -15.25 12.65 -6.89
N SER A 122 -15.15 13.80 -7.57
CA SER A 122 -16.00 14.11 -8.73
C SER A 122 -15.91 13.06 -9.84
N ARG A 123 -14.73 12.44 -10.01
CA ARG A 123 -14.48 11.40 -11.01
C ARG A 123 -15.15 10.08 -10.62
N ALA A 124 -15.02 9.68 -9.35
CA ALA A 124 -15.67 8.47 -8.83
C ALA A 124 -17.19 8.64 -8.62
N ALA A 125 -17.69 9.87 -8.42
CA ALA A 125 -19.11 10.17 -8.31
C ALA A 125 -19.90 9.74 -9.56
N ALA A 126 -19.30 9.90 -10.75
CA ALA A 126 -19.90 9.48 -12.02
C ALA A 126 -20.07 7.95 -12.13
N LEU A 127 -19.40 7.17 -11.27
CA LEU A 127 -19.46 5.71 -11.25
C LEU A 127 -20.36 5.17 -10.14
N LEU A 128 -21.06 6.00 -9.36
CA LEU A 128 -21.92 5.50 -8.28
C LEU A 128 -23.08 4.62 -8.77
N GLU A 129 -23.54 4.80 -10.00
CA GLU A 129 -24.54 3.94 -10.66
C GLU A 129 -24.05 2.49 -10.85
N LEU A 130 -22.74 2.27 -10.76
CA LEU A 130 -22.13 0.93 -10.76
C LEU A 130 -22.50 0.13 -9.52
N VAL A 131 -22.63 0.77 -8.35
CA VAL A 131 -22.78 0.08 -7.07
C VAL A 131 -24.04 -0.80 -7.01
N PRO A 132 -25.24 -0.31 -7.38
CA PRO A 132 -26.43 -1.17 -7.46
C PRO A 132 -26.28 -2.30 -8.49
N THR A 133 -25.58 -2.03 -9.60
CA THR A 133 -25.36 -3.04 -10.66
C THR A 133 -24.42 -4.15 -10.19
N LEU A 134 -23.37 -3.80 -9.45
CA LEU A 134 -22.47 -4.77 -8.80
C LEU A 134 -23.19 -5.59 -7.74
N SER A 135 -24.11 -5.00 -6.96
CA SER A 135 -24.92 -5.76 -6.00
C SER A 135 -25.78 -6.81 -6.70
N LYS A 136 -26.43 -6.46 -7.82
CA LYS A 136 -27.21 -7.43 -8.63
C LYS A 136 -26.32 -8.52 -9.21
N PHE A 137 -25.15 -8.15 -9.74
CA PHE A 137 -24.18 -9.12 -10.25
C PHE A 137 -23.70 -10.07 -9.15
N ARG A 138 -23.44 -9.55 -7.95
CA ARG A 138 -23.06 -10.34 -6.77
C ARG A 138 -24.11 -11.40 -6.44
N GLU A 139 -25.38 -11.03 -6.44
CA GLU A 139 -26.50 -11.94 -6.19
C GLU A 139 -26.63 -12.99 -7.29
N GLU A 140 -26.66 -12.58 -8.56
CA GLU A 140 -26.80 -13.48 -9.72
C GLU A 140 -25.64 -14.46 -9.84
N ALA A 141 -24.43 -14.03 -9.47
CA ALA A 141 -23.21 -14.82 -9.52
C ALA A 141 -22.93 -15.63 -8.26
N GLY A 142 -23.74 -15.49 -7.20
CA GLY A 142 -23.50 -16.17 -5.93
C GLY A 142 -22.19 -15.77 -5.27
N LEU A 143 -21.70 -14.54 -5.51
CA LEU A 143 -20.38 -14.10 -5.05
C LEU A 143 -20.24 -14.03 -3.54
N GLY A 144 -21.33 -13.77 -2.80
CA GLY A 144 -21.29 -13.79 -1.33
C GLY A 144 -20.95 -15.18 -0.79
N ALA A 145 -21.62 -16.22 -1.30
CA ALA A 145 -21.31 -17.60 -0.91
C ALA A 145 -19.90 -18.01 -1.31
N LEU A 146 -19.42 -17.56 -2.47
CA LEU A 146 -18.04 -17.80 -2.90
C LEU A 146 -17.01 -17.05 -2.04
N PHE A 147 -17.32 -15.84 -1.60
CA PHE A 147 -16.47 -15.07 -0.70
C PHE A 147 -16.35 -15.79 0.67
N ASP A 148 -17.46 -16.30 1.19
CA ASP A 148 -17.52 -17.08 2.42
C ASP A 148 -16.76 -18.42 2.29
N GLU A 149 -16.91 -19.13 1.17
CA GLU A 149 -16.15 -20.36 0.86
C GLU A 149 -14.64 -20.10 0.90
N LEU A 150 -14.20 -18.94 0.40
CA LEU A 150 -12.79 -18.55 0.34
C LEU A 150 -12.29 -17.90 1.64
N ALA A 151 -13.15 -17.65 2.63
CA ALA A 151 -12.81 -16.81 3.78
C ALA A 151 -11.63 -17.36 4.59
N GLU A 152 -11.53 -18.68 4.79
CA GLU A 152 -10.43 -19.29 5.54
C GLU A 152 -9.09 -19.14 4.83
N GLU A 153 -9.05 -19.38 3.51
CA GLU A 153 -7.86 -19.22 2.68
C GLU A 153 -7.42 -17.75 2.67
N GLN A 154 -8.36 -16.83 2.42
CA GLN A 154 -8.12 -15.39 2.43
C GLN A 154 -7.56 -14.92 3.78
N ARG A 155 -8.14 -15.39 4.88
CA ARG A 155 -7.70 -15.03 6.23
C ARG A 155 -6.33 -15.58 6.56
N THR A 156 -6.00 -16.78 6.09
CA THR A 156 -4.66 -17.37 6.26
C THR A 156 -3.60 -16.53 5.54
N LEU A 157 -3.88 -16.13 4.29
CA LEU A 157 -3.00 -15.26 3.52
C LEU A 157 -2.86 -13.88 4.17
N ALA A 158 -3.97 -13.28 4.63
CA ALA A 158 -3.96 -11.99 5.32
C ALA A 158 -3.17 -12.02 6.65
N LYS A 159 -3.30 -13.09 7.44
CA LYS A 159 -2.50 -13.29 8.67
C LYS A 159 -1.01 -13.39 8.36
N ARG A 160 -0.63 -14.11 7.30
CA ARG A 160 0.76 -14.21 6.86
C ARG A 160 1.30 -12.84 6.46
N LEU A 161 0.59 -12.12 5.59
CA LEU A 161 0.97 -10.77 5.17
C LEU A 161 1.13 -9.83 6.38
N MET A 162 0.17 -9.85 7.32
CA MET A 162 0.23 -9.03 8.54
C MET A 162 1.46 -9.36 9.39
N LYS A 163 1.77 -10.64 9.57
CA LYS A 163 2.93 -11.09 10.34
C LYS A 163 4.24 -10.65 9.70
N ASP A 164 4.40 -10.90 8.41
CA ASP A 164 5.65 -10.65 7.71
C ASP A 164 5.87 -9.14 7.49
N ALA A 165 4.83 -8.38 7.12
CA ALA A 165 4.90 -6.92 7.05
C ALA A 165 5.14 -6.28 8.42
N GLY A 166 4.56 -6.84 9.49
CA GLY A 166 4.81 -6.39 10.87
C GLY A 166 6.28 -6.53 11.27
N LYS A 167 6.91 -7.67 10.96
CA LYS A 167 8.35 -7.88 11.16
C LYS A 167 9.19 -6.89 10.38
N ASP A 168 8.83 -6.63 9.11
CA ASP A 168 9.57 -5.67 8.29
C ASP A 168 9.44 -4.25 8.87
N LEU A 169 8.27 -3.85 9.40
CA LEU A 169 8.07 -2.53 10.04
C LEU A 169 8.91 -2.41 11.32
N GLU A 170 9.01 -3.47 12.11
CA GLU A 170 9.91 -3.54 13.27
C GLU A 170 11.39 -3.45 12.86
N ALA A 171 11.79 -4.14 11.79
CA ALA A 171 13.14 -4.06 11.24
C ALA A 171 13.47 -2.65 10.75
N ALA A 172 12.54 -2.01 10.01
CA ALA A 172 12.66 -0.62 9.60
C ALA A 172 12.81 0.32 10.82
N SER A 173 12.03 0.09 11.87
CA SER A 173 12.12 0.86 13.12
C SER A 173 13.52 0.76 13.77
N LYS A 174 14.11 -0.43 13.77
CA LYS A 174 15.49 -0.64 14.26
C LYS A 174 16.52 0.06 13.39
N ILE A 175 16.37 0.02 12.07
CA ILE A 175 17.28 0.68 11.12
C ILE A 175 17.29 2.20 11.34
N VAL A 176 16.13 2.81 11.55
CA VAL A 176 16.01 4.27 11.67
C VAL A 176 16.21 4.78 13.10
N GLY A 177 16.16 3.90 14.10
CA GLY A 177 16.29 4.25 15.52
C GLY A 177 15.03 4.86 16.14
N GLU A 178 13.88 4.77 15.46
CA GLU A 178 12.59 5.25 15.96
C GLU A 178 11.41 4.41 15.42
N SER A 179 10.24 4.55 16.04
CA SER A 179 9.07 3.74 15.67
C SER A 179 8.52 4.12 14.29
N VAL A 180 8.60 3.17 13.35
CA VAL A 180 7.96 3.25 12.03
C VAL A 180 6.58 2.63 12.12
N VAL A 181 5.61 3.43 12.55
CA VAL A 181 4.20 3.04 12.55
C VAL A 181 3.56 3.19 11.18
N PHE A 182 2.62 2.30 10.86
CA PHE A 182 1.76 2.41 9.69
C PHE A 182 0.81 3.61 9.85
N PRO A 183 0.53 4.40 8.79
CA PRO A 183 -0.25 5.62 8.92
C PRO A 183 -1.68 5.35 9.42
N SER A 184 -2.14 6.16 10.38
CA SER A 184 -3.53 6.12 10.84
C SER A 184 -4.49 6.48 9.71
N GLY A 185 -5.71 5.93 9.76
CA GLY A 185 -6.70 6.07 8.69
C GLY A 185 -6.32 5.38 7.37
N THR A 186 -5.27 4.55 7.36
CA THR A 186 -4.91 3.73 6.20
C THR A 186 -5.23 2.25 6.46
N VAL A 187 -5.90 1.61 5.50
CA VAL A 187 -6.29 0.19 5.55
C VAL A 187 -5.70 -0.53 4.35
N VAL A 188 -5.06 -1.68 4.59
CA VAL A 188 -4.58 -2.56 3.53
C VAL A 188 -5.71 -3.50 3.11
N LEU A 189 -6.00 -3.56 1.81
CA LEU A 189 -7.01 -4.42 1.21
C LEU A 189 -6.32 -5.44 0.30
N PRO A 190 -6.00 -6.65 0.80
CA PRO A 190 -5.45 -7.70 -0.05
C PRO A 190 -6.50 -8.13 -1.07
N ASN A 191 -6.10 -8.17 -2.34
CA ASN A 191 -6.95 -8.56 -3.44
C ASN A 191 -6.25 -9.61 -4.30
N TRP A 192 -6.58 -10.87 -4.03
CA TRP A 192 -5.99 -12.02 -4.73
C TRP A 192 -6.53 -12.21 -6.15
N LEU A 193 -7.46 -11.36 -6.58
CA LEU A 193 -8.02 -11.33 -7.92
C LEU A 193 -7.28 -10.38 -8.88
N ASP A 194 -6.39 -9.53 -8.37
CA ASP A 194 -5.49 -8.70 -9.18
C ASP A 194 -4.20 -9.45 -9.53
N ALA A 195 -3.38 -8.87 -10.40
CA ALA A 195 -2.05 -9.41 -10.69
C ALA A 195 -1.14 -9.36 -9.45
N GLN A 196 -0.23 -10.33 -9.35
CA GLN A 196 0.56 -10.59 -8.15
C GLN A 196 1.33 -9.38 -7.62
N ASP A 197 1.92 -8.58 -8.51
CA ASP A 197 2.76 -7.43 -8.21
C ASP A 197 2.01 -6.10 -8.16
N GLU A 198 0.69 -6.10 -8.35
CA GLU A 198 -0.12 -4.88 -8.39
C GLU A 198 -0.28 -4.26 -7.01
N VAL A 199 -0.13 -2.95 -6.98
CA VAL A 199 -0.39 -2.14 -5.80
C VAL A 199 -1.07 -0.86 -6.20
N ARG A 200 -2.21 -0.58 -5.58
CA ARG A 200 -3.03 0.60 -5.86
C ARG A 200 -3.28 1.37 -4.59
N VAL A 201 -3.26 2.70 -4.68
CA VAL A 201 -3.59 3.59 -3.57
C VAL A 201 -4.87 4.31 -3.93
N VAL A 202 -5.90 4.10 -3.13
CA VAL A 202 -7.21 4.74 -3.28
C VAL A 202 -7.46 5.58 -2.04
N ALA A 203 -8.01 6.78 -2.21
CA ALA A 203 -8.37 7.65 -1.08
C ALA A 203 -9.85 7.98 -1.16
N THR A 204 -10.52 7.92 -0.02
CA THR A 204 -11.89 8.42 0.17
C THR A 204 -11.86 9.57 1.16
N ALA A 205 -13.01 10.22 1.42
CA ALA A 205 -13.09 11.36 2.33
C ALA A 205 -12.63 11.07 3.78
N GLY A 206 -12.59 9.80 4.21
CA GLY A 206 -12.22 9.42 5.59
C GLY A 206 -11.08 8.41 5.72
N GLU A 207 -10.82 7.59 4.70
CA GLU A 207 -9.81 6.53 4.74
C GLU A 207 -8.97 6.49 3.47
N ARG A 208 -7.72 6.06 3.62
CA ARG A 208 -6.84 5.66 2.52
C ARG A 208 -6.77 4.14 2.46
N TYR A 209 -6.93 3.59 1.26
CA TYR A 209 -6.83 2.16 1.01
C TYR A 209 -5.58 1.84 0.21
N LEU A 210 -4.81 0.87 0.69
CA LEU A 210 -3.70 0.27 -0.04
C LEU A 210 -4.16 -1.10 -0.54
N ILE A 211 -4.57 -1.18 -1.79
CA ILE A 211 -4.99 -2.43 -2.42
C ILE A 211 -3.73 -3.15 -2.92
N VAL A 212 -3.54 -4.39 -2.50
CA VAL A 212 -2.33 -5.18 -2.85
C VAL A 212 -2.70 -6.49 -3.51
N GLY A 213 -1.98 -6.83 -4.58
CA GLY A 213 -2.07 -8.10 -5.27
C GLY A 213 -1.50 -9.27 -4.46
N ALA A 214 -1.45 -10.44 -5.11
CA ALA A 214 -1.18 -11.71 -4.44
C ALA A 214 0.26 -12.05 -4.06
N ALA A 215 1.26 -11.33 -4.57
CA ALA A 215 2.64 -11.58 -4.17
C ALA A 215 2.95 -10.90 -2.83
N ASP A 216 3.43 -11.72 -1.89
CA ASP A 216 3.80 -11.29 -0.54
C ASP A 216 4.87 -10.18 -0.55
N ARG A 217 5.93 -10.34 -1.34
CA ARG A 217 7.08 -9.42 -1.34
C ARG A 217 6.70 -8.02 -1.87
N PRO A 218 6.06 -7.83 -3.05
CA PRO A 218 5.58 -6.52 -3.49
C PRO A 218 4.59 -5.86 -2.53
N ALA A 219 3.67 -6.63 -1.96
CA ALA A 219 2.69 -6.14 -0.99
C ALA A 219 3.38 -5.59 0.27
N ARG A 220 4.25 -6.38 0.90
CA ARG A 220 5.06 -5.99 2.07
C ARG A 220 5.89 -4.74 1.81
N ARG A 221 6.59 -4.71 0.68
CA ARG A 221 7.39 -3.55 0.28
C ARG A 221 6.56 -2.27 0.18
N SER A 222 5.35 -2.37 -0.34
CA SER A 222 4.46 -1.22 -0.49
C SER A 222 3.87 -0.75 0.84
N ILE A 223 3.56 -1.69 1.75
CA ILE A 223 3.18 -1.38 3.13
C ILE A 223 4.31 -0.61 3.83
N LEU A 224 5.55 -1.07 3.71
CA LEU A 224 6.72 -0.37 4.27
C LEU A 224 6.88 1.02 3.70
N LEU A 225 6.85 1.16 2.37
CA LEU A 225 7.02 2.47 1.73
C LEU A 225 5.91 3.44 2.11
N MET A 226 4.68 2.98 2.29
CA MET A 226 3.58 3.80 2.80
C MET A 226 3.88 4.36 4.19
N ALA A 227 4.52 3.57 5.06
CA ALA A 227 4.91 3.99 6.42
C ALA A 227 6.17 4.87 6.46
N ILE A 228 7.14 4.64 5.56
CA ILE A 228 8.45 5.29 5.59
C ILE A 228 8.45 6.62 4.84
N ARG A 229 7.82 6.71 3.66
CA ARG A 229 7.89 7.91 2.79
C ARG A 229 7.55 9.23 3.50
N PRO A 230 6.48 9.33 4.32
CA PRO A 230 6.18 10.58 5.02
C PRO A 230 7.29 11.01 5.99
N ARG A 231 7.95 10.04 6.64
CA ARG A 231 9.05 10.31 7.58
C ARG A 231 10.35 10.65 6.87
N ALA A 232 10.67 9.93 5.81
CA ALA A 232 11.88 10.14 5.02
C ALA A 232 11.99 11.59 4.53
N ARG A 233 10.87 12.20 4.12
CA ARG A 233 10.85 13.62 3.75
C ARG A 233 11.27 14.53 4.91
N SER A 234 10.69 14.32 6.08
CA SER A 234 11.02 15.09 7.28
C SER A 234 12.50 14.96 7.66
N TRP A 235 13.06 13.75 7.58
CA TRP A 235 14.46 13.49 7.90
C TRP A 235 15.42 14.19 6.94
N ILE A 236 15.13 14.12 5.64
CA ILE A 236 15.95 14.78 4.61
C ILE A 236 15.87 16.30 4.74
N ASP A 237 14.68 16.87 4.95
CA ASP A 237 14.52 18.32 5.07
C ASP A 237 15.38 18.94 6.20
N ALA A 238 15.61 18.20 7.30
CA ALA A 238 16.47 18.64 8.39
C ALA A 238 17.97 18.70 8.01
N GLY A 239 18.45 17.74 7.22
CA GLY A 239 19.89 17.60 6.89
C GLY A 239 20.31 18.16 5.53
N PHE A 240 19.37 18.39 4.61
CA PHE A 240 19.70 18.61 3.20
C PHE A 240 20.49 19.91 2.93
N ARG A 241 20.43 20.92 3.81
CA ARG A 241 21.21 22.16 3.66
C ARG A 241 22.72 21.89 3.58
N GLY A 242 23.22 20.89 4.32
CA GLY A 242 24.63 20.49 4.33
C GLY A 242 25.04 19.57 3.17
N ALA A 243 24.08 19.05 2.40
CA ALA A 243 24.27 18.01 1.39
C ALA A 243 24.79 18.55 0.04
N LYS A 244 25.86 19.36 0.03
CA LYS A 244 26.36 20.08 -1.16
C LYS A 244 26.64 19.16 -2.36
N LYS A 245 27.12 17.93 -2.12
CA LYS A 245 27.40 16.93 -3.18
C LYS A 245 26.12 16.52 -3.92
N PHE A 246 25.03 16.27 -3.19
CA PHE A 246 23.72 15.92 -3.77
C PHE A 246 23.10 17.12 -4.49
N GLN A 247 23.22 18.33 -3.93
CA GLN A 247 22.74 19.55 -4.58
C GLN A 247 23.44 19.78 -5.94
N SER A 248 24.75 19.54 -6.01
CA SER A 248 25.52 19.69 -7.25
C SER A 248 25.19 18.60 -8.28
N ASP A 249 25.03 17.35 -7.89
CA ASP A 249 24.70 16.27 -8.84
C ASP A 249 23.24 16.36 -9.34
N TRP A 250 22.32 16.90 -8.52
CA TRP A 250 20.94 17.14 -8.94
C TRP A 250 20.87 17.98 -10.21
N SER A 251 21.70 19.02 -10.36
CA SER A 251 21.72 19.87 -11.56
C SER A 251 22.09 19.11 -12.84
N SER A 252 22.73 17.94 -12.70
CA SER A 252 23.03 17.03 -13.81
C SER A 252 21.89 16.06 -14.06
N LEU A 253 21.32 15.46 -13.00
CA LEU A 253 20.17 14.55 -13.10
C LEU A 253 18.90 15.24 -13.58
N SER A 254 18.67 16.48 -13.15
CA SER A 254 17.47 17.27 -13.45
C SER A 254 17.40 17.73 -14.91
N ARG A 255 18.47 17.57 -15.69
CA ARG A 255 18.45 17.85 -17.14
C ARG A 255 17.57 16.85 -17.89
N GLY A 256 17.34 15.67 -17.32
CA GLY A 256 16.32 14.73 -17.79
C GLY A 256 14.94 15.14 -17.26
N SER A 257 14.05 15.61 -18.14
CA SER A 257 12.72 16.13 -17.77
C SER A 257 11.87 15.16 -16.94
N ALA A 258 12.08 13.85 -17.09
CA ALA A 258 11.30 12.81 -16.40
C ALA A 258 11.52 12.80 -14.87
N VAL A 259 12.77 12.97 -14.40
CA VAL A 259 13.08 12.93 -12.96
C VAL A 259 12.52 14.17 -12.26
N VAL A 260 12.66 15.34 -12.88
CA VAL A 260 12.07 16.58 -12.36
C VAL A 260 10.55 16.51 -12.39
N LYS A 261 9.95 16.00 -13.47
CA LYS A 261 8.49 15.82 -13.54
C LYS A 261 7.97 14.89 -12.45
N ARG A 262 8.73 13.84 -12.10
CA ARG A 262 8.33 12.85 -11.10
C ARG A 262 8.52 13.32 -9.66
N PHE A 263 9.61 14.02 -9.36
CA PHE A 263 10.00 14.33 -7.97
C PHE A 263 10.01 15.82 -7.64
N GLY A 264 10.08 16.70 -8.64
CA GLY A 264 10.07 18.16 -8.48
C GLY A 264 11.39 18.74 -7.96
N ASP A 265 11.90 18.23 -6.83
CA ASP A 265 13.06 18.77 -6.13
C ASP A 265 14.02 17.65 -5.66
N PRO A 266 15.30 17.96 -5.37
CA PRO A 266 16.27 16.94 -4.96
C PRO A 266 15.99 16.33 -3.59
N ARG A 267 15.23 17.02 -2.73
CA ARG A 267 14.88 16.51 -1.40
C ARG A 267 13.84 15.42 -1.51
N ALA A 268 12.81 15.62 -2.34
CA ALA A 268 11.79 14.63 -2.66
C ALA A 268 12.43 13.39 -3.28
N TYR A 269 13.34 13.61 -4.23
CA TYR A 269 14.08 12.54 -4.88
C TYR A 269 14.91 11.75 -3.86
N LEU A 270 15.74 12.41 -3.05
CA LEU A 270 16.56 11.72 -2.03
C LEU A 270 15.70 11.04 -0.96
N SER A 271 14.55 11.63 -0.60
CA SER A 271 13.61 11.03 0.35
C SER A 271 13.03 9.72 -0.18
N GLU A 272 12.66 9.67 -1.47
CA GLU A 272 12.21 8.44 -2.12
C GLU A 272 13.32 7.39 -2.14
N VAL A 273 14.54 7.77 -2.56
CA VAL A 273 15.69 6.86 -2.60
C VAL A 273 15.98 6.29 -1.21
N LEU A 274 16.00 7.14 -0.17
CA LEU A 274 16.22 6.72 1.20
C LEU A 274 15.09 5.80 1.69
N ALA A 275 13.83 6.11 1.39
CA ALA A 275 12.69 5.27 1.76
C ALA A 275 12.79 3.87 1.11
N GLN A 276 13.19 3.80 -0.16
CA GLN A 276 13.41 2.53 -0.85
C GLN A 276 14.59 1.75 -0.27
N ALA A 277 15.69 2.41 0.07
CA ALA A 277 16.84 1.77 0.71
C ALA A 277 16.50 1.20 2.10
N ILE A 278 15.72 1.94 2.91
CA ILE A 278 15.26 1.47 4.22
C ILE A 278 14.33 0.26 4.06
N ALA A 279 13.35 0.35 3.13
CA ALA A 279 12.44 -0.77 2.86
C ALA A 279 13.21 -2.01 2.38
N HIS A 280 14.21 -1.85 1.51
CA HIS A 280 15.09 -2.94 1.08
C HIS A 280 15.85 -3.56 2.25
N ARG A 281 16.57 -2.76 3.04
CA ARG A 281 17.32 -3.21 4.22
C ARG A 281 16.43 -3.89 5.27
N ALA A 282 15.19 -3.44 5.43
CA ALA A 282 14.24 -4.03 6.36
C ALA A 282 13.73 -5.42 5.94
N MET A 283 13.74 -5.70 4.63
CA MET A 283 13.23 -6.94 4.05
C MET A 283 14.32 -7.97 3.74
N THR A 284 15.59 -7.58 3.78
CA THR A 284 16.74 -8.42 3.41
C THR A 284 17.70 -8.59 4.58
N ASN A 285 18.56 -9.61 4.49
CA ASN A 285 19.57 -9.91 5.52
C ASN A 285 20.94 -9.30 5.20
N ASN A 286 20.99 -8.14 4.52
CA ASN A 286 22.24 -7.50 4.05
C ASN A 286 23.10 -8.40 3.14
N ASN A 287 22.48 -8.99 2.12
CA ASN A 287 23.19 -9.75 1.09
C ASN A 287 23.69 -8.81 -0.02
N ALA A 288 24.99 -8.82 -0.29
CA ALA A 288 25.62 -8.01 -1.33
C ALA A 288 25.04 -8.26 -2.74
N GLU A 289 24.67 -9.50 -3.07
CA GLU A 289 24.07 -9.83 -4.36
C GLU A 289 22.67 -9.22 -4.50
N GLU A 290 21.87 -9.29 -3.42
CA GLU A 290 20.54 -8.65 -3.41
C GLU A 290 20.65 -7.12 -3.42
N ASP A 291 21.67 -6.55 -2.78
CA ASP A 291 21.94 -5.11 -2.82
C ASP A 291 22.28 -4.64 -4.23
N GLU A 292 23.16 -5.35 -4.95
CA GLU A 292 23.50 -5.00 -6.33
C GLU A 292 22.33 -5.17 -7.29
N ALA A 293 21.54 -6.25 -7.15
CA ALA A 293 20.31 -6.42 -7.93
C ALA A 293 19.29 -5.30 -7.66
N PHE A 294 19.16 -4.86 -6.40
CA PHE A 294 18.31 -3.74 -6.02
C PHE A 294 18.82 -2.40 -6.56
N ILE A 295 20.13 -2.15 -6.50
CA ILE A 295 20.77 -0.96 -7.09
C ILE A 295 20.49 -0.94 -8.59
N GLU A 296 20.70 -2.05 -9.30
CA GLU A 296 20.44 -2.13 -10.73
C GLU A 296 18.96 -1.87 -11.05
N ALA A 297 18.04 -2.53 -10.34
CA ALA A 297 16.60 -2.36 -10.53
C ALA A 297 16.14 -0.91 -10.29
N THR A 298 16.66 -0.24 -9.25
CA THR A 298 16.31 1.15 -8.95
C THR A 298 16.98 2.13 -9.92
N ASN A 299 18.20 1.85 -10.38
CA ASN A 299 18.86 2.64 -11.42
C ASN A 299 18.06 2.64 -12.72
N ARG A 300 17.50 1.49 -13.13
CA ARG A 300 16.58 1.40 -14.28
C ARG A 300 15.30 2.24 -14.10
N GLN A 301 14.90 2.50 -12.86
CA GLN A 301 13.78 3.39 -12.52
C GLN A 301 14.17 4.88 -12.43
N GLY A 302 15.42 5.21 -12.75
CA GLY A 302 15.95 6.58 -12.68
C GLY A 302 16.31 7.00 -11.27
N LEU A 303 16.76 6.09 -10.41
CA LEU A 303 17.15 6.35 -9.02
C LEU A 303 18.65 6.07 -8.74
N PRO A 304 19.63 6.66 -9.45
CA PRO A 304 21.08 6.41 -9.24
C PRO A 304 21.63 6.66 -7.83
N TRP A 305 20.92 7.37 -6.95
CA TRP A 305 21.42 7.63 -5.59
C TRP A 305 21.24 6.45 -4.63
N THR A 306 20.68 5.32 -5.08
CA THR A 306 20.41 4.15 -4.24
C THR A 306 21.65 3.63 -3.53
N ARG A 307 22.78 3.49 -4.24
CA ARG A 307 24.04 3.02 -3.64
C ARG A 307 24.51 3.94 -2.51
N SER A 308 24.38 5.26 -2.69
CA SER A 308 24.70 6.24 -1.65
C SER A 308 23.77 6.12 -0.44
N ALA A 309 22.47 5.90 -0.66
CA ALA A 309 21.52 5.70 0.42
C ALA A 309 21.83 4.44 1.23
N LEU A 310 22.17 3.32 0.58
CA LEU A 310 22.63 2.11 1.27
C LEU A 310 23.89 2.38 2.10
N ALA A 311 24.89 3.06 1.53
CA ALA A 311 26.11 3.42 2.26
C ALA A 311 25.84 4.34 3.47
N ILE A 312 24.85 5.23 3.39
CA ILE A 312 24.40 6.06 4.51
C ILE A 312 23.79 5.18 5.61
N LEU A 313 22.94 4.21 5.26
CA LEU A 313 22.35 3.28 6.23
C LEU A 313 23.43 2.41 6.88
N ASP A 314 24.41 1.93 6.12
CA ASP A 314 25.52 1.12 6.63
C ASP A 314 26.43 1.94 7.56
N ALA A 315 26.62 3.24 7.29
CA ALA A 315 27.32 4.14 8.18
C ALA A 315 26.51 4.44 9.45
N SER A 316 25.19 4.56 9.33
CA SER A 316 24.28 4.74 10.48
C SER A 316 24.32 3.55 11.41
N ALA A 317 24.32 2.33 10.86
CA ALA A 317 24.34 1.08 11.62
C ALA A 317 25.57 0.91 12.53
N LYS A 318 26.66 1.67 12.28
CA LYS A 318 27.86 1.69 13.13
C LYS A 318 27.67 2.46 14.45
N ASN A 319 26.57 3.20 14.61
CA ASN A 319 26.27 3.99 15.80
C ASN A 319 24.91 3.54 16.38
N PRO A 320 24.81 2.32 16.94
CA PRO A 320 23.55 1.80 17.44
C PRO A 320 23.01 2.67 18.58
N GLY A 321 21.74 3.06 18.50
CA GLY A 321 21.07 3.88 19.52
C GLY A 321 20.89 5.34 19.14
N GLU A 322 21.61 5.83 18.12
CA GLU A 322 21.34 7.14 17.53
C GLU A 322 20.23 7.05 16.47
N LYS A 323 19.38 8.07 16.39
CA LYS A 323 18.34 8.14 15.36
C LYS A 323 18.96 8.54 14.03
N LEU A 324 18.53 7.90 12.96
CA LEU A 324 18.97 8.23 11.60
C LEU A 324 18.76 9.71 11.29
N ALA A 325 17.64 10.29 11.73
CA ALA A 325 17.32 11.71 11.57
C ALA A 325 18.41 12.65 12.12
N ASP A 326 18.98 12.32 13.27
CA ASP A 326 19.98 13.14 13.95
C ASP A 326 21.36 13.01 13.27
N MET A 327 21.65 11.83 12.72
CA MET A 327 22.90 11.55 12.01
C MET A 327 22.93 12.07 10.58
N LEU A 328 21.77 12.12 9.91
CA LEU A 328 21.64 12.42 8.48
C LEU A 328 22.35 13.70 8.02
N PRO A 329 22.31 14.85 8.74
CA PRO A 329 23.05 16.04 8.31
C PRO A 329 24.55 15.76 8.09
N SER A 330 25.17 15.01 9.00
CA SER A 330 26.60 14.66 8.93
C SER A 330 26.86 13.60 7.85
N LEU A 331 25.99 12.59 7.75
CA LEU A 331 26.11 11.51 6.77
C LEU A 331 25.93 12.04 5.34
N LEU A 332 24.96 12.92 5.10
CA LEU A 332 24.72 13.54 3.79
C LEU A 332 25.84 14.50 3.35
N ALA A 333 26.57 15.10 4.29
CA ALA A 333 27.74 15.90 3.98
C ALA A 333 28.95 15.02 3.60
N ARG A 334 29.11 13.88 4.29
CA ARG A 334 30.20 12.93 4.08
C ARG A 334 30.00 12.12 2.80
N HIS A 335 28.86 11.46 2.69
CA HIS A 335 28.49 10.62 1.56
C HIS A 335 27.94 11.50 0.44
N GLY A 336 28.36 11.24 -0.80
CA GLY A 336 27.80 11.87 -1.99
C GLY A 336 27.17 10.84 -2.92
N PRO A 337 26.55 11.28 -4.01
CA PRO A 337 26.13 10.42 -5.11
C PRO A 337 27.29 9.53 -5.58
N ALA A 338 27.10 8.22 -5.52
CA ALA A 338 27.97 7.23 -6.13
C ALA A 338 27.37 6.87 -7.48
N ARG A 339 28.16 6.98 -8.55
CA ARG A 339 27.78 6.51 -9.88
C ARG A 339 28.21 5.07 -10.06
#